data_AF-A0A3S4XU87-F1
#
_entry.id   AF-A0A3S4XU87-F1
#
_cell.length_a   1.000
_cell.length_b   1.000
_cell.length_c   1.000
_cell.angle_alpha   90.00
_cell.angle_beta   90.00
_cell.angle_gamma   90.00
#
_symmetry.space_group_name_H-M   'P 1'
#
loop_
_entity.id
_entity.type
_entity.pdbx_description
1 polymer ?
#
loop_
_entity_poly.entity_id
_entity_poly.type
_entity_poly.pdbx_seq_one_letter_code
_entity_poly.pdbx_strand_id
1 'polypeptide(L)'
;MIDEAELLSTRSLEFVRRLQDKTQIGVVLAGMPRLLVNLSGKNGELAQLYSRVTRPFDLGNALPEKDLALLTETALGTGEFNAAFIRFSKGNARRLSNLIKGVVRLAEINECNITYEMIEEYSKVLMG
;
A
#
# COMPACT_ATOMS: atom_id res chain seq x y z
N MET A 1 -13.33 6.60 -3.09
CA MET A 1 -12.55 5.35 -2.89
C MET A 1 -13.05 4.71 -1.60
N ILE A 2 -13.20 3.39 -1.57
CA ILE A 2 -13.54 2.63 -0.36
C ILE A 2 -12.31 1.78 -0.02
N ASP A 3 -11.72 2.04 1.14
CA ASP A 3 -10.64 1.23 1.71
C ASP A 3 -11.22 0.07 2.53
N GLU A 4 -10.44 -0.98 2.72
CA GLU A 4 -10.86 -2.23 3.39
C GLU A 4 -12.17 -2.82 2.82
N ALA A 5 -12.36 -2.69 1.50
CA ALA A 5 -13.60 -3.06 0.84
C ALA A 5 -13.91 -4.57 0.97
N GLU A 6 -12.94 -5.41 1.31
CA GLU A 6 -13.19 -6.81 1.64
C GLU A 6 -14.04 -7.03 2.89
N LEU A 7 -14.19 -6.01 3.74
CA LEU A 7 -15.05 -6.04 4.91
C LEU A 7 -16.51 -5.72 4.57
N LEU A 8 -16.78 -5.25 3.34
CA LEU A 8 -18.14 -5.00 2.90
C LEU A 8 -18.90 -6.31 2.73
N SER A 9 -20.12 -6.32 3.27
CA SER A 9 -21.08 -7.38 2.97
C SER A 9 -21.45 -7.37 1.48
N THR A 10 -21.89 -8.51 0.95
CA THR A 10 -22.44 -8.61 -0.42
C THR A 10 -23.54 -7.58 -0.69
N ARG A 11 -24.39 -7.31 0.30
CA ARG A 11 -25.44 -6.29 0.20
C ARG A 11 -24.86 -4.88 0.05
N SER A 12 -23.80 -4.57 0.79
CA SER A 12 -23.10 -3.28 0.68
C SER A 12 -22.45 -3.12 -0.70
N LEU A 13 -21.83 -4.17 -1.22
CA LEU A 13 -21.25 -4.17 -2.57
C LEU A 13 -22.31 -3.95 -3.66
N GLU A 14 -23.49 -4.56 -3.53
CA GLU A 14 -24.63 -4.31 -4.42
C GLU A 14 -25.13 -2.85 -4.36
N PHE A 15 -25.13 -2.24 -3.18
CA PHE A 15 -25.46 -0.82 -3.05
C PHE A 15 -24.45 0.07 -3.75
N VAL A 16 -23.16 -0.21 -3.60
CA VAL A 16 -22.08 0.51 -4.30
C VAL A 16 -22.23 0.37 -5.81
N ARG A 17 -22.53 -0.84 -6.30
CA ARG A 17 -22.81 -1.10 -7.73
C ARG A 17 -24.00 -0.27 -8.22
N ARG A 18 -25.11 -0.27 -7.48
CA ARG A 18 -26.31 0.53 -7.83
C ARG A 18 -26.03 2.03 -7.82
N LEU A 19 -25.20 2.50 -6.89
CA LEU A 19 -24.78 3.90 -6.85
C LEU A 19 -23.98 4.25 -8.11
N GLN A 20 -23.01 3.41 -8.49
CA GLN A 20 -22.26 3.57 -9.74
C GLN A 20 -23.19 3.59 -10.96
N ASP A 21 -24.11 2.63 -11.07
CA ASP A 21 -25.06 2.54 -12.20
C ASP A 21 -25.95 3.80 -12.31
N LYS A 22 -26.40 4.36 -11.18
CA LYS A 22 -27.29 5.54 -11.17
C LYS A 22 -26.56 6.87 -11.35
N THR A 23 -25.34 6.98 -10.82
CA THR A 23 -24.61 8.25 -10.77
C THR A 23 -23.55 8.37 -11.86
N GLN A 24 -23.16 7.24 -12.48
CA GLN A 24 -22.05 7.14 -13.43
C GLN A 24 -20.71 7.64 -12.85
N ILE A 25 -20.58 7.65 -11.51
CA ILE A 25 -19.35 8.02 -10.82
C ILE A 25 -18.42 6.80 -10.78
N GLY A 26 -17.14 7.01 -11.11
CA GLY A 26 -16.11 5.99 -10.97
C GLY A 26 -15.89 5.60 -9.51
N VAL A 27 -15.92 4.30 -9.21
CA VAL A 27 -15.68 3.76 -7.87
C VAL A 27 -14.38 2.96 -7.86
N VAL A 28 -13.53 3.24 -6.87
CA VAL A 28 -12.32 2.46 -6.57
C VAL A 28 -12.56 1.72 -5.27
N LEU A 29 -12.45 0.39 -5.32
CA LEU A 29 -12.46 -0.51 -4.18
C LEU A 29 -11.03 -0.97 -3.92
N ALA A 30 -10.49 -0.66 -2.74
CA ALA A 30 -9.17 -1.06 -2.29
C ALA A 30 -9.33 -2.03 -1.12
N GLY A 31 -8.47 -3.04 -1.06
CA GLY A 31 -8.56 -4.06 -0.03
C GLY A 31 -7.64 -5.24 -0.28
N MET A 32 -7.75 -6.23 0.60
CA MET A 32 -6.96 -7.46 0.53
C MET A 32 -7.41 -8.36 -0.64
N PRO A 33 -6.58 -9.32 -1.10
CA PRO A 33 -6.91 -10.18 -2.25
C PRO A 33 -8.27 -10.90 -2.18
N ARG A 34 -8.77 -11.19 -0.98
CA ARG A 34 -10.12 -11.75 -0.75
C ARG A 34 -11.27 -10.86 -1.24
N LEU A 35 -11.04 -9.56 -1.46
CA LEU A 35 -12.02 -8.66 -2.08
C LEU A 35 -12.48 -9.20 -3.43
N LEU A 36 -11.57 -9.74 -4.25
CA LEU A 36 -11.93 -10.31 -5.55
C LEU A 36 -12.89 -11.49 -5.39
N VAL A 37 -12.66 -12.35 -4.39
CA VAL A 37 -13.56 -13.47 -4.06
C VAL A 37 -14.92 -12.96 -3.59
N ASN A 38 -14.95 -11.90 -2.79
CA ASN A 38 -16.21 -11.29 -2.34
C ASN A 38 -17.01 -10.66 -3.51
N LEU A 39 -16.32 -10.16 -4.54
CA LEU A 39 -16.94 -9.58 -5.73
C LEU A 39 -17.46 -10.64 -6.70
N SER A 40 -16.78 -11.79 -6.82
CA SER A 40 -17.21 -12.91 -7.68
C SER A 40 -18.22 -13.84 -7.01
N GLY A 41 -18.26 -13.85 -5.68
CA GLY A 41 -18.90 -14.93 -4.92
C GLY A 41 -17.99 -16.15 -4.83
N LYS A 42 -18.29 -17.08 -3.91
CA LYS A 42 -17.45 -18.26 -3.66
C LYS A 42 -17.45 -19.23 -4.85
N ASN A 43 -18.55 -19.28 -5.60
CA ASN A 43 -18.80 -20.16 -6.73
C ASN A 43 -19.19 -19.37 -8.01
N GLY A 44 -18.88 -18.07 -8.08
CA GLY A 44 -19.23 -17.22 -9.22
C GLY A 44 -20.67 -16.69 -9.22
N GLU A 45 -21.40 -16.85 -8.12
CA GLU A 45 -22.81 -16.45 -7.99
C GLU A 45 -23.04 -14.93 -8.09
N LEU A 46 -21.98 -14.10 -8.01
CA LEU A 46 -22.04 -12.65 -8.12
C LEU A 46 -21.48 -12.13 -9.46
N ALA A 47 -21.59 -12.92 -10.53
CA ALA A 47 -21.11 -12.55 -11.88
C ALA A 47 -21.62 -11.16 -12.35
N GLN A 48 -22.84 -10.76 -11.98
CA GLN A 48 -23.38 -9.44 -12.31
C GLN A 48 -22.61 -8.31 -11.61
N LEU A 49 -22.22 -8.51 -10.35
CA LEU A 49 -21.45 -7.55 -9.57
C LEU A 49 -20.02 -7.48 -10.10
N TYR A 50 -19.39 -8.64 -10.30
CA TYR A 50 -18.05 -8.75 -10.85
C TYR A 50 -17.94 -8.15 -12.26
N SER A 51 -18.97 -8.25 -13.11
CA SER A 51 -18.98 -7.68 -14.46
C SER A 51 -18.77 -6.16 -14.50
N ARG A 52 -19.02 -5.45 -13.39
CA ARG A 52 -18.80 -4.00 -13.27
C ARG A 52 -17.37 -3.65 -12.84
N VAL A 53 -16.55 -4.64 -12.48
CA VAL A 53 -15.13 -4.46 -12.23
C VAL A 53 -14.41 -4.37 -13.56
N THR A 54 -14.10 -3.15 -14.00
CA THR A 54 -13.44 -2.92 -15.30
C THR A 54 -12.00 -3.42 -15.34
N ARG A 55 -11.27 -3.27 -14.23
CA ARG A 55 -9.90 -3.79 -14.08
C ARG A 55 -9.61 -4.16 -12.64
N PRO A 56 -9.40 -5.45 -12.31
CA PRO A 56 -8.71 -5.81 -11.09
C PRO A 56 -7.23 -5.44 -11.24
N PHE A 57 -6.65 -4.84 -10.21
CA PHE A 57 -5.23 -4.51 -10.17
C PHE A 57 -4.63 -5.10 -8.91
N ASP A 58 -3.73 -6.07 -9.08
CA ASP A 58 -3.00 -6.70 -7.99
C ASP A 58 -1.66 -6.00 -7.81
N LEU A 59 -1.44 -5.44 -6.62
CA LEU A 59 -0.19 -4.77 -6.24
C LEU A 59 0.86 -5.76 -5.71
N GLY A 60 0.49 -7.03 -5.54
CA GLY A 60 1.35 -8.05 -4.95
C GLY A 60 1.62 -7.81 -3.46
N ASN A 61 2.56 -8.59 -2.92
CA ASN A 61 2.94 -8.53 -1.50
C ASN A 61 4.10 -7.56 -1.21
N ALA A 62 4.76 -7.05 -2.26
CA ALA A 62 5.93 -6.19 -2.16
C ALA A 62 6.01 -5.27 -3.38
N LEU A 63 6.40 -4.02 -3.16
CA LEU A 63 6.71 -3.10 -4.25
C LEU A 63 8.04 -3.48 -4.93
N PRO A 64 8.17 -3.22 -6.24
CA PRO A 64 9.44 -3.35 -6.94
C PRO A 64 10.53 -2.49 -6.30
N GLU A 65 11.77 -3.01 -6.26
CA GLU A 65 12.91 -2.28 -5.68
C GLU A 65 13.15 -0.93 -6.35
N LYS A 66 12.92 -0.83 -7.67
CA LYS A 66 13.01 0.43 -8.42
C LYS A 66 12.06 1.51 -7.87
N ASP A 67 10.87 1.12 -7.43
CA ASP A 67 9.85 2.07 -6.95
C ASP A 67 10.19 2.48 -5.51
N LEU A 68 10.69 1.55 -4.70
CA LEU A 68 11.19 1.83 -3.36
C LEU A 68 12.43 2.75 -3.39
N ALA A 69 13.35 2.52 -4.33
CA ALA A 69 14.53 3.36 -4.56
C ALA A 69 14.09 4.79 -4.92
N LEU A 70 13.16 4.93 -5.86
CA LEU A 70 12.63 6.23 -6.27
C LEU A 70 11.93 6.95 -5.12
N LEU A 71 11.13 6.25 -4.31
CA LEU A 71 10.48 6.82 -3.13
C LEU A 71 11.50 7.31 -2.09
N THR A 72 12.55 6.52 -1.85
CA THR A 72 13.60 6.85 -0.90
C THR A 72 14.40 8.05 -1.36
N GLU A 73 14.84 8.05 -2.62
CA GLU A 73 15.60 9.14 -3.22
C GLU A 73 14.79 10.44 -3.27
N THR A 74 13.50 10.37 -3.61
CA THR A 74 12.62 11.53 -3.60
C THR A 74 12.45 12.11 -2.19
N ALA A 75 12.39 11.24 -1.17
CA ALA A 75 12.18 11.67 0.21
C ALA A 75 13.46 12.24 0.85
N LEU A 76 14.63 11.73 0.49
CA LEU A 76 15.92 12.12 1.08
C LEU A 76 16.71 13.12 0.23
N GLY A 77 16.35 13.29 -1.04
CA GLY A 77 17.12 14.06 -2.02
C GLY A 77 18.43 13.38 -2.47
N THR A 78 18.65 12.12 -2.07
CA THR A 78 19.83 11.32 -2.42
C THR A 78 19.49 9.83 -2.46
N GLY A 79 20.11 9.11 -3.42
CA GLY A 79 19.98 7.67 -3.55
C GLY A 79 21.00 6.86 -2.73
N GLU A 80 21.89 7.53 -2.00
CA GLU A 80 23.01 6.91 -1.24
C GLU A 80 22.55 5.78 -0.31
N PHE A 81 21.39 5.96 0.34
CA PHE A 81 20.88 5.02 1.34
C PHE A 81 19.83 4.04 0.80
N ASN A 82 19.55 4.05 -0.51
CA ASN A 82 18.46 3.25 -1.11
C ASN A 82 18.58 1.76 -0.75
N ALA A 83 19.78 1.18 -0.87
CA ALA A 83 19.99 -0.23 -0.56
C ALA A 83 19.63 -0.58 0.90
N ALA A 84 19.96 0.29 1.85
CA ALA A 84 19.64 0.08 3.26
C ALA A 84 18.13 0.16 3.51
N PHE A 85 17.47 1.21 3.02
CA PHE A 85 16.03 1.39 3.17
C PHE A 85 15.21 0.28 2.48
N ILE A 86 15.62 -0.17 1.29
CA ILE A 86 15.00 -1.30 0.60
C ILE A 86 15.13 -2.59 1.41
N ARG A 87 16.35 -2.90 1.87
CA ARG A 87 16.62 -4.08 2.70
C ARG A 87 15.76 -4.11 3.96
N PHE A 88 15.67 -3.00 4.69
CA PHE A 88 14.98 -2.95 5.97
C PHE A 88 13.46 -2.74 5.85
N SER A 89 12.98 -2.21 4.73
CA SER A 89 11.53 -2.09 4.44
C SER A 89 10.90 -3.39 3.95
N LYS A 90 11.70 -4.35 3.45
CA LYS A 90 11.25 -5.66 2.95
C LYS A 90 10.14 -5.56 1.90
N GLY A 91 10.21 -4.55 1.03
CA GLY A 91 9.21 -4.34 -0.02
C GLY A 91 7.91 -3.65 0.44
N ASN A 92 7.77 -3.35 1.73
CA ASN A 92 6.54 -2.76 2.28
C ASN A 92 6.64 -1.22 2.30
N ALA A 93 5.74 -0.55 1.55
CA ALA A 93 5.73 0.91 1.42
C ALA A 93 5.46 1.63 2.75
N ARG A 94 4.59 1.08 3.61
CA ARG A 94 4.29 1.66 4.94
C ARG A 94 5.50 1.55 5.84
N ARG A 95 6.17 0.40 5.86
CA ARG A 95 7.41 0.18 6.61
C ARG A 95 8.52 1.11 6.12
N LEU A 96 8.67 1.26 4.79
CA LEU A 96 9.60 2.22 4.19
C LEU A 96 9.32 3.65 4.67
N SER A 97 8.07 4.12 4.56
CA SER A 97 7.68 5.48 4.97
C SER A 97 7.96 5.74 6.45
N ASN A 98 7.67 4.78 7.31
CA ASN A 98 7.95 4.89 8.74
C ASN A 98 9.45 4.93 9.03
N LEU A 99 10.24 4.09 8.33
CA LEU A 99 11.69 4.05 8.46
C LEU A 99 12.32 5.38 8.02
N ILE A 100 11.94 5.93 6.87
CA ILE A 100 12.43 7.22 6.37
C ILE A 100 12.12 8.34 7.37
N LYS A 101 10.85 8.49 7.78
CA LYS A 101 10.44 9.53 8.72
C LYS A 101 11.18 9.42 10.06
N GLY A 102 11.35 8.20 10.54
CA GLY A 102 12.03 7.91 11.79
C GLY A 102 13.52 8.27 11.76
N VAL A 103 14.22 7.86 10.71
CA VAL A 103 15.65 8.14 10.52
C VAL A 103 15.91 9.62 10.30
N VAL A 104 15.10 10.29 9.45
CA VAL A 104 15.18 11.75 9.25
C VAL A 104 14.99 12.47 10.58
N ARG A 105 13.97 12.09 11.35
CA ARG A 105 13.72 12.69 12.67
C ARG A 105 14.86 12.45 13.65
N LEU A 106 15.47 11.26 13.65
CA LEU A 106 16.61 10.94 14.51
C LEU A 106 17.85 11.77 14.15
N ALA A 107 18.13 11.92 12.86
CA ALA A 107 19.23 12.74 12.36
C ALA A 107 19.06 14.22 12.74
N GLU A 108 17.83 14.76 12.61
CA GLU A 108 17.48 16.12 13.05
C GLU A 108 17.69 16.32 14.55
N ILE A 109 17.23 15.38 15.40
CA ILE A 109 17.37 15.47 16.86
C ILE A 109 18.84 15.46 17.27
N ASN A 110 19.66 14.69 16.56
CA ASN A 110 21.09 14.53 16.85
C ASN A 110 21.97 15.55 16.10
N GLU A 111 21.39 16.49 15.36
CA GLU A 111 22.09 17.50 14.56
C GLU A 111 23.21 16.93 13.67
N CYS A 112 22.93 15.80 13.02
CA CYS A 112 23.92 15.09 12.20
C CYS A 112 23.31 14.58 10.89
N ASN A 113 24.17 14.13 9.99
CA ASN A 113 23.74 13.50 8.75
C ASN A 113 23.21 12.09 9.00
N ILE A 114 22.31 11.64 8.13
CA ILE A 114 21.85 10.25 8.12
C ILE A 114 23.05 9.32 7.90
N THR A 115 23.13 8.25 8.69
CA THR A 115 24.13 7.18 8.52
C THR A 115 23.47 5.82 8.37
N TYR A 116 24.22 4.85 7.87
CA TYR A 116 23.74 3.47 7.73
C TYR A 116 23.33 2.87 9.09
N GLU A 117 24.10 3.14 10.14
CA GLU A 117 23.85 2.66 11.50
C GLU A 117 22.51 3.19 12.04
N MET A 118 22.17 4.45 11.75
CA MET A 118 20.87 5.01 12.15
C MET A 118 19.70 4.26 11.50
N ILE A 119 19.83 3.89 10.23
CA ILE A 119 18.81 3.15 9.50
C ILE A 119 18.66 1.75 10.09
N GLU A 120 19.79 1.07 10.34
CA GLU A 120 19.79 -0.27 10.94
C GLU A 120 19.20 -0.27 12.35
N GLU A 121 19.63 0.63 13.23
CA GLU A 121 19.12 0.74 14.60
C GLU A 121 17.63 1.09 14.61
N TYR A 122 17.19 2.06 13.80
CA TYR A 122 15.78 2.41 13.73
C TYR A 122 14.92 1.26 13.19
N SER A 123 15.47 0.44 12.29
CA SER A 123 14.75 -0.73 11.76
C SER A 123 14.40 -1.76 12.84
N LYS A 124 15.18 -1.84 13.93
CA LYS A 124 14.95 -2.73 15.08
C LYS A 124 13.83 -2.20 15.99
N VAL A 125 13.66 -0.88 16.05
CA VAL A 125 12.59 -0.21 16.83
C VAL A 125 11.23 -0.33 16.12
N LEU A 126 11.22 -0.41 14.78
CA LEU A 126 10.02 -0.68 13.99
C LEU A 126 9.52 -2.11 14.21
N MET A 127 8.72 -2.29 15.27
CA MET A 127 7.87 -3.47 15.41
C MET A 127 6.77 -3.44 14.36
N GLY A 128 6.80 -4.44 13.49
CA GLY A 128 5.91 -4.64 12.34
C GLY A 128 6.42 -5.78 11.50
#